data_AF-A0A5M4D406-F1
#
_entry.id   AF-A0A5M4D406-F1
#
_cell.length_a   1.000
_cell.length_b   1.000
_cell.length_c   1.000
_cell.angle_alpha   90.00
_cell.angle_beta   90.00
_cell.angle_gamma   90.00
#
_symmetry.space_group_name_H-M   'P 1'
#
loop_
_entity.id
_entity.type
_entity.pdbx_description
1 polymer ?
#
loop_
_entity_poly.entity_id
_entity_poly.type
_entity_poly.pdbx_seq_one_letter_code
_entity_poly.pdbx_strand_id
1 'polypeptide(L)'
;MKTSILGIVGLVGLAGSIASADVVIEFTGMNLVYDGSSLYDAGSAAGGSADPADADGLASADFFLNGLQVGALSSDISLDVYVPNLVGIPSTAGTSTIINTGGAGFFDLLIGTSPLASQFLLVDVSSVAITYIDVAGILQFTFGGAVADSFAQNLPYGLMVGNPLTVSFSAQIDQGTLTSDGGFITGFRASGTGEFRGEAVPTPGSIALVALGVPAVIRRRR
;
A
#
# COMPACT_ATOMS: atom_id res chain seq x y z
N MET A 1 -52.43 40.20 29.74
CA MET A 1 -51.95 38.99 29.04
C MET A 1 -50.81 39.38 28.12
N LYS A 2 -49.57 38.96 28.41
CA LYS A 2 -48.42 39.07 27.51
C LYS A 2 -47.74 37.71 27.51
N THR A 3 -48.03 36.93 26.48
CA THR A 3 -47.45 35.60 26.26
C THR A 3 -46.15 35.81 25.49
N SER A 4 -45.02 35.70 26.17
CA SER A 4 -43.70 35.78 25.54
C SER A 4 -43.37 34.43 24.91
N ILE A 5 -43.27 34.40 23.59
CA ILE A 5 -42.87 33.23 22.80
C ILE A 5 -41.36 33.06 22.95
N LEU A 6 -40.96 31.97 23.62
CA LEU A 6 -39.57 31.55 23.78
C LEU A 6 -39.12 30.89 22.48
N GLY A 7 -38.33 31.62 21.67
CA GLY A 7 -37.75 31.10 20.44
C GLY A 7 -36.64 30.08 20.73
N ILE A 8 -36.88 28.82 20.40
CA ILE A 8 -35.86 27.78 20.36
C ILE A 8 -35.03 28.01 19.10
N VAL A 9 -33.84 28.57 19.25
CA VAL A 9 -32.83 28.60 18.17
C VAL A 9 -32.23 27.20 18.10
N GLY A 10 -32.70 26.41 17.13
CA GLY A 10 -32.12 25.12 16.79
C GLY A 10 -30.69 25.30 16.28
N LEU A 11 -29.70 24.93 17.10
CA LEU A 11 -28.34 24.78 16.63
C LEU A 11 -28.26 23.52 15.78
N VAL A 12 -28.36 23.69 14.46
CA VAL A 12 -27.96 22.67 13.50
C VAL A 12 -26.45 22.46 13.70
N GLY A 13 -26.09 21.36 14.37
CA GLY A 13 -24.72 20.90 14.42
C GLY A 13 -24.30 20.56 12.99
N LEU A 14 -23.44 21.39 12.41
CA LEU A 14 -22.65 21.02 11.24
C LEU A 14 -21.72 19.88 11.68
N ALA A 15 -22.24 18.65 11.69
CA ALA A 15 -21.43 17.46 11.59
C ALA A 15 -20.82 17.51 10.18
N GLY A 16 -19.76 18.30 10.03
CA GLY A 16 -18.89 18.17 8.87
C GLY A 16 -18.40 16.74 8.87
N SER A 17 -18.62 16.02 7.77
CA SER A 17 -17.91 14.79 7.50
C SER A 17 -16.43 15.10 7.68
N ILE A 18 -15.78 14.51 8.69
CA ILE A 18 -14.32 14.48 8.72
C ILE A 18 -13.98 13.62 7.52
N ALA A 19 -13.47 14.24 6.46
CA ALA A 19 -12.96 13.47 5.34
C ALA A 19 -11.95 12.48 5.91
N SER A 20 -12.11 11.19 5.57
CA SER A 20 -11.12 10.18 5.90
C SER A 20 -9.77 10.70 5.41
N ALA A 21 -8.79 10.74 6.30
CA ALA A 21 -7.47 11.16 5.91
C ALA A 21 -6.79 10.01 5.17
N ASP A 22 -6.02 10.27 4.13
CA ASP A 22 -5.35 9.22 3.35
C ASP A 22 -3.85 9.15 3.73
N VAL A 23 -3.33 7.95 3.89
CA VAL A 23 -1.89 7.67 3.92
C VAL A 23 -1.48 7.05 2.60
N VAL A 24 -0.44 7.59 1.97
CA VAL A 24 0.18 7.04 0.77
C VAL A 24 1.66 6.88 1.02
N ILE A 25 2.21 5.72 0.66
CA ILE A 25 3.65 5.46 0.66
C ILE A 25 4.02 5.09 -0.77
N GLU A 26 4.71 5.99 -1.47
CA GLU A 26 5.20 5.75 -2.83
C GLU A 26 6.65 5.24 -2.75
N PHE A 27 7.04 4.30 -3.59
CA PHE A 27 8.38 3.74 -3.59
C PHE A 27 8.91 3.42 -4.98
N THR A 28 10.23 3.43 -5.11
CA THR A 28 10.94 3.19 -6.38
C THR A 28 12.06 2.17 -6.20
N GLY A 29 12.52 1.61 -7.32
CA GLY A 29 13.63 0.65 -7.33
C GLY A 29 13.20 -0.77 -6.97
N MET A 30 11.90 -1.09 -7.10
CA MET A 30 11.44 -2.48 -6.99
C MET A 30 12.17 -3.34 -8.02
N ASN A 31 12.49 -4.56 -7.66
CA ASN A 31 13.04 -5.57 -8.53
C ASN A 31 12.28 -6.88 -8.28
N LEU A 32 11.71 -7.45 -9.34
CA LEU A 32 10.75 -8.54 -9.26
C LEU A 32 11.18 -9.68 -10.17
N VAL A 33 10.91 -10.90 -9.72
CA VAL A 33 11.10 -12.12 -10.49
C VAL A 33 9.78 -12.87 -10.57
N TYR A 34 9.46 -13.33 -11.77
CA TYR A 34 8.39 -14.28 -12.01
C TYR A 34 8.98 -15.56 -12.58
N ASP A 35 8.60 -16.71 -12.03
CA ASP A 35 9.14 -18.03 -12.40
C ASP A 35 8.15 -18.93 -13.15
N GLY A 36 7.01 -18.37 -13.56
CA GLY A 36 5.93 -19.13 -14.20
C GLY A 36 4.85 -19.62 -13.23
N SER A 37 5.07 -19.47 -11.92
CA SER A 37 4.12 -19.86 -10.88
C SER A 37 3.98 -18.85 -9.75
N SER A 38 5.01 -18.07 -9.45
CA SER A 38 5.02 -17.11 -8.33
C SER A 38 5.71 -15.83 -8.76
N LEU A 39 5.25 -14.70 -8.21
CA LEU A 39 5.93 -13.41 -8.32
C LEU A 39 6.57 -13.08 -6.97
N TYR A 40 7.83 -12.70 -6.95
CA TYR A 40 8.55 -12.39 -5.73
C TYR A 40 9.63 -11.33 -5.97
N ASP A 41 10.19 -10.73 -4.92
CA ASP A 41 11.34 -9.85 -5.09
C ASP A 41 12.61 -10.65 -5.46
N ALA A 42 13.57 -10.03 -6.15
CA ALA A 42 14.78 -10.73 -6.59
C ALA A 42 15.76 -11.04 -5.46
N GLY A 43 15.58 -10.46 -4.27
CA GLY A 43 16.42 -10.60 -3.09
C GLY A 43 16.26 -11.98 -2.47
N SER A 44 15.01 -12.46 -2.42
CA SER A 44 14.71 -13.82 -1.97
C SER A 44 13.38 -14.34 -2.51
N ALA A 45 13.30 -15.66 -2.73
CA ALA A 45 12.02 -16.36 -2.91
C ALA A 45 11.40 -16.81 -1.57
N ALA A 46 12.14 -16.67 -0.47
CA ALA A 46 11.72 -16.97 0.89
C ALA A 46 11.59 -15.65 1.67
N GLY A 47 10.39 -15.35 2.18
CA GLY A 47 10.12 -14.13 2.94
C GLY A 47 9.22 -14.37 4.14
N GLY A 48 8.70 -13.28 4.72
CA GLY A 48 7.78 -13.30 5.86
C GLY A 48 8.45 -13.36 7.25
N SER A 49 9.78 -13.20 7.30
CA SER A 49 10.56 -13.07 8.54
C SER A 49 10.71 -11.62 9.03
N ALA A 50 10.26 -10.64 8.21
CA ALA A 50 10.56 -9.21 8.38
C ALA A 50 12.06 -8.89 8.51
N ASP A 51 12.93 -9.75 7.95
CA ASP A 51 14.37 -9.55 7.86
C ASP A 51 14.72 -8.86 6.53
N PRO A 52 15.28 -7.64 6.55
CA PRO A 52 15.76 -6.97 5.33
C PRO A 52 16.78 -7.77 4.51
N ALA A 53 17.42 -8.80 5.07
CA ALA A 53 18.32 -9.68 4.32
C ALA A 53 17.59 -10.61 3.33
N ASP A 54 16.31 -10.86 3.56
CA ASP A 54 15.44 -11.68 2.71
C ASP A 54 14.61 -10.82 1.73
N ALA A 55 14.93 -9.53 1.58
CA ALA A 55 14.14 -8.57 0.80
C ALA A 55 15.01 -7.77 -0.17
N ASP A 56 14.41 -7.18 -1.20
CA ASP A 56 15.10 -6.30 -2.13
C ASP A 56 15.15 -4.85 -1.66
N GLY A 57 16.34 -4.24 -1.73
CA GLY A 57 16.53 -2.83 -1.43
C GLY A 57 15.76 -1.92 -2.40
N LEU A 58 15.03 -0.95 -1.86
CA LEU A 58 14.36 0.11 -2.62
C LEU A 58 15.31 1.29 -2.82
N ALA A 59 15.09 2.07 -3.89
CA ALA A 59 15.86 3.27 -4.18
C ALA A 59 15.35 4.49 -3.39
N SER A 60 14.04 4.61 -3.23
CA SER A 60 13.41 5.65 -2.41
C SER A 60 12.03 5.24 -1.92
N ALA A 61 11.58 5.87 -0.83
CA ALA A 61 10.21 5.82 -0.34
C ALA A 61 9.75 7.20 0.14
N ASP A 62 8.63 7.69 -0.37
CA ASP A 62 8.01 8.96 -0.04
C ASP A 62 6.70 8.74 0.73
N PHE A 63 6.51 9.48 1.82
CA PHE A 63 5.40 9.28 2.75
C PHE A 63 4.49 10.50 2.74
N PHE A 64 3.20 10.27 2.51
CA PHE A 64 2.19 11.32 2.40
C PHE A 64 1.06 11.11 3.40
N LEU A 65 0.56 12.21 3.96
CA LEU A 65 -0.67 12.28 4.74
C LEU A 65 -1.57 13.36 4.12
N ASN A 66 -2.74 12.98 3.62
CA ASN A 66 -3.66 13.87 2.91
C ASN A 66 -3.01 14.57 1.70
N GLY A 67 -2.17 13.84 0.97
CA GLY A 67 -1.41 14.37 -0.17
C GLY A 67 -0.27 15.32 0.20
N LEU A 68 -0.04 15.61 1.48
CA LEU A 68 1.13 16.36 1.94
C LEU A 68 2.25 15.38 2.27
N GLN A 69 3.42 15.57 1.65
CA GLN A 69 4.60 14.79 1.98
C GLN A 69 5.06 15.10 3.42
N VAL A 70 5.06 14.09 4.27
CA VAL A 70 5.51 14.19 5.68
C VAL A 70 6.94 13.71 5.88
N GLY A 71 7.48 12.94 4.93
CA GLY A 71 8.86 12.45 4.97
C GLY A 71 9.25 11.67 3.73
N ALA A 72 10.54 11.35 3.65
CA ALA A 72 11.14 10.58 2.57
C ALA A 72 12.37 9.81 3.09
N LEU A 73 12.63 8.65 2.49
CA LEU A 73 13.79 7.79 2.74
C LEU A 73 14.47 7.45 1.42
N SER A 74 15.80 7.32 1.43
CA SER A 74 16.62 6.98 0.25
C SER A 74 17.67 5.89 0.55
N SER A 75 17.58 5.25 1.71
CA SER A 75 18.47 4.18 2.16
C SER A 75 17.78 3.38 3.27
N ASP A 76 18.30 2.17 3.56
CA ASP A 76 17.79 1.27 4.59
C ASP A 76 16.29 1.01 4.47
N ILE A 77 15.84 0.87 3.23
CA ILE A 77 14.47 0.55 2.85
C ILE A 77 14.50 -0.65 1.92
N SER A 78 13.65 -1.64 2.18
CA SER A 78 13.51 -2.82 1.35
C SER A 78 12.05 -3.24 1.25
N LEU A 79 11.75 -4.04 0.23
CA LEU A 79 10.43 -4.59 -0.02
C LEU A 79 10.56 -6.12 -0.13
N ASP A 80 9.83 -6.82 0.73
CA ASP A 80 9.71 -8.28 0.71
C ASP A 80 8.37 -8.62 0.03
N VAL A 81 8.44 -9.29 -1.12
CA VAL A 81 7.26 -9.55 -1.97
C VAL A 81 7.17 -11.04 -2.25
N TYR A 82 5.99 -11.61 -2.02
CA TYR A 82 5.69 -12.96 -2.47
C TYR A 82 4.21 -13.12 -2.80
N VAL A 83 3.94 -13.52 -4.04
CA VAL A 83 2.61 -13.85 -4.55
C VAL A 83 2.67 -15.27 -5.12
N PRO A 84 2.24 -16.30 -4.36
CA PRO A 84 2.24 -17.69 -4.83
C PRO A 84 1.12 -17.93 -5.85
N ASN A 85 1.15 -19.04 -6.58
CA ASN A 85 0.04 -19.50 -7.45
C ASN A 85 -0.43 -18.49 -8.51
N LEU A 86 0.46 -17.61 -8.94
CA LEU A 86 0.26 -16.74 -10.08
C LEU A 86 0.57 -17.53 -11.36
N VAL A 87 -0.44 -18.18 -11.94
CA VAL A 87 -0.28 -18.97 -13.16
C VAL A 87 -1.15 -18.44 -14.29
N GLY A 88 -0.80 -18.81 -15.54
CA GLY A 88 -1.64 -18.56 -16.69
C GLY A 88 -1.63 -17.12 -17.20
N ILE A 89 -0.54 -16.37 -16.96
CA ILE A 89 -0.36 -15.05 -17.56
C ILE A 89 -0.27 -15.19 -19.08
N PRO A 90 -1.22 -14.66 -19.88
CA PRO A 90 -1.15 -14.80 -21.33
C PRO A 90 0.08 -14.10 -21.89
N SER A 91 0.79 -14.74 -22.82
CA SER A 91 1.95 -14.14 -23.49
C SER A 91 1.55 -13.14 -24.59
N THR A 92 0.28 -13.14 -24.98
CA THR A 92 -0.26 -12.13 -25.90
C THR A 92 -0.53 -10.84 -25.13
N ALA A 93 0.01 -9.74 -25.65
CA ALA A 93 -0.21 -8.41 -25.09
C ALA A 93 -1.70 -8.05 -25.02
N GLY A 94 -2.15 -7.56 -23.87
CA GLY A 94 -3.53 -7.15 -23.66
C GLY A 94 -3.96 -7.27 -22.20
N THR A 95 -5.05 -6.59 -21.83
CA THR A 95 -5.57 -6.63 -20.47
C THR A 95 -6.12 -8.02 -20.16
N SER A 96 -5.27 -8.84 -19.56
CA SER A 96 -5.68 -10.05 -18.86
C SER A 96 -5.82 -9.68 -17.40
N THR A 97 -6.93 -10.04 -16.75
CA THR A 97 -7.05 -9.94 -15.29
C THR A 97 -6.91 -11.34 -14.75
N ILE A 98 -5.78 -11.62 -14.11
CA ILE A 98 -5.58 -12.88 -13.40
C ILE A 98 -5.92 -12.60 -11.97
N ILE A 99 -6.96 -13.25 -11.46
CA ILE A 99 -7.33 -13.18 -10.06
C ILE A 99 -6.70 -14.39 -9.39
N ASN A 100 -5.67 -14.16 -8.58
CA ASN A 100 -5.21 -15.19 -7.68
C ASN A 100 -6.28 -15.43 -6.60
N THR A 101 -6.72 -16.68 -6.46
CA THR A 101 -7.75 -17.09 -5.50
C THR A 101 -7.24 -18.13 -4.49
N GLY A 102 -5.94 -18.45 -4.49
CA GLY A 102 -5.37 -19.48 -3.62
C GLY A 102 -3.98 -19.14 -3.12
N GLY A 103 -3.85 -18.94 -1.81
CA GLY A 103 -2.57 -18.70 -1.11
C GLY A 103 -2.45 -17.29 -0.58
N ALA A 104 -2.08 -17.15 0.70
CA ALA A 104 -1.72 -15.86 1.27
C ALA A 104 -0.36 -15.45 0.69
N GLY A 105 -0.33 -14.32 -0.02
CA GLY A 105 0.91 -13.63 -0.37
C GLY A 105 1.23 -12.56 0.66
N PHE A 106 2.39 -11.92 0.53
CA PHE A 106 2.76 -10.77 1.36
C PHE A 106 3.44 -9.65 0.55
N PHE A 107 3.36 -8.44 1.08
CA PHE A 107 3.95 -7.22 0.52
C PHE A 107 4.48 -6.34 1.66
N ASP A 108 5.63 -6.70 2.21
CA ASP A 108 6.13 -6.08 3.43
C ASP A 108 7.11 -4.96 3.09
N LEU A 109 6.83 -3.75 3.56
CA LEU A 109 7.78 -2.65 3.56
C LEU A 109 8.63 -2.75 4.83
N LEU A 110 9.94 -2.87 4.67
CA LEU A 110 10.90 -3.01 5.76
C LEU A 110 11.83 -1.79 5.78
N ILE A 111 12.00 -1.18 6.96
CA ILE A 111 12.81 0.02 7.16
C ILE A 111 13.79 -0.20 8.32
N GLY A 112 15.08 -0.08 8.00
CA GLY A 112 16.20 -0.39 8.87
C GLY A 112 17.11 -1.46 8.28
N THR A 113 17.89 -2.10 9.15
CA THR A 113 18.90 -3.09 8.74
C THR A 113 18.64 -4.46 9.35
N SER A 114 19.14 -5.50 8.68
CA SER A 114 19.12 -6.89 9.16
C SER A 114 19.75 -7.04 10.56
N PRO A 115 19.24 -7.94 11.43
CA PRO A 115 18.29 -9.03 11.14
C PRO A 115 16.81 -8.66 11.29
N LEU A 116 16.46 -7.47 11.77
CA LEU A 116 15.07 -7.08 11.96
C LEU A 116 14.88 -5.61 11.62
N ALA A 117 13.90 -5.34 10.77
CA ALA A 117 13.50 -3.98 10.48
C ALA A 117 13.03 -3.25 11.76
N SER A 118 13.52 -2.03 11.96
CA SER A 118 13.11 -1.19 13.10
C SER A 118 11.71 -0.60 12.92
N GLN A 119 11.32 -0.42 11.67
CA GLN A 119 10.08 0.14 11.20
C GLN A 119 9.58 -0.72 10.04
N PHE A 120 8.27 -0.90 9.92
CA PHE A 120 7.71 -1.82 8.94
C PHE A 120 6.24 -1.56 8.67
N LEU A 121 5.77 -2.07 7.55
CA LEU A 121 4.35 -2.29 7.25
C LEU A 121 4.25 -3.69 6.67
N LEU A 122 3.68 -4.62 7.44
CA LEU A 122 3.53 -6.01 7.03
C LEU A 122 2.10 -6.25 6.56
N VAL A 123 1.96 -6.85 5.37
CA VAL A 123 0.73 -6.83 4.59
C VAL A 123 0.46 -8.22 4.05
N ASP A 124 -0.68 -8.79 4.43
CA ASP A 124 -1.16 -10.03 3.84
C ASP A 124 -2.02 -9.75 2.60
N VAL A 125 -1.63 -10.32 1.46
CA VAL A 125 -2.32 -10.15 0.19
C VAL A 125 -3.26 -11.33 -0.07
N SER A 126 -4.56 -11.02 -0.17
CA SER A 126 -5.62 -12.02 -0.37
C SER A 126 -6.03 -12.22 -1.84
N SER A 127 -5.91 -11.17 -2.65
CA SER A 127 -6.24 -11.20 -4.07
C SER A 127 -5.29 -10.32 -4.85
N VAL A 128 -4.89 -10.76 -6.03
CA VAL A 128 -4.00 -10.03 -6.91
C VAL A 128 -4.65 -9.92 -8.28
N ALA A 129 -4.62 -8.72 -8.87
CA ALA A 129 -4.98 -8.49 -10.26
C ALA A 129 -3.75 -7.96 -11.01
N ILE A 130 -3.26 -8.71 -12.00
CA ILE A 130 -2.12 -8.30 -12.84
C ILE A 130 -2.62 -8.01 -14.23
N THR A 131 -2.17 -6.89 -14.81
CA THR A 131 -2.37 -6.52 -16.20
C THR A 131 -1.02 -6.50 -16.91
N TYR A 132 -0.89 -7.27 -18.00
CA TYR A 132 0.27 -7.26 -18.89
C TYR A 132 -0.02 -6.38 -20.11
N ILE A 133 0.84 -5.39 -20.36
CA ILE A 133 0.70 -4.48 -21.50
C ILE A 133 2.02 -4.48 -22.26
N ASP A 134 1.95 -4.72 -23.58
CA ASP A 134 3.06 -4.44 -24.50
C ASP A 134 2.75 -3.15 -25.24
N VAL A 135 3.53 -2.10 -24.95
CA VAL A 135 3.45 -0.82 -25.66
C VAL A 135 4.75 -0.63 -26.43
N ALA A 136 4.71 -0.87 -27.74
CA ALA A 136 5.85 -0.67 -28.64
C ALA A 136 7.12 -1.45 -28.21
N GLY A 137 6.96 -2.66 -27.68
CA GLY A 137 8.06 -3.49 -27.18
C GLY A 137 8.48 -3.18 -25.74
N ILE A 138 7.80 -2.24 -25.07
CA ILE A 138 7.93 -2.02 -23.63
C ILE A 138 6.87 -2.86 -22.95
N LEU A 139 7.35 -3.84 -22.19
CA LEU A 139 6.52 -4.75 -21.43
C LEU A 139 6.28 -4.19 -20.03
N GLN A 140 5.05 -3.80 -19.75
CA GLN A 140 4.63 -3.24 -18.47
C GLN A 140 3.70 -4.20 -17.75
N PHE A 141 3.96 -4.38 -16.45
CA PHE A 141 3.10 -5.10 -15.53
C PHE A 141 2.51 -4.11 -14.56
N THR A 142 1.19 -4.01 -14.56
CA THR A 142 0.44 -3.20 -13.59
C THR A 142 -0.29 -4.12 -12.64
N PHE A 143 -0.04 -3.95 -11.35
CA PHE A 143 -0.78 -4.60 -10.27
C PHE A 143 -1.92 -3.69 -9.83
N GLY A 144 -3.15 -4.14 -10.06
CA GLY A 144 -4.39 -3.40 -9.81
C GLY A 144 -5.02 -3.77 -8.48
N GLY A 145 -4.36 -3.44 -7.37
CA GLY A 145 -4.95 -3.47 -6.03
C GLY A 145 -5.13 -4.86 -5.42
N ALA A 146 -4.36 -5.15 -4.39
CA ALA A 146 -4.73 -6.16 -3.40
C ALA A 146 -5.56 -5.50 -2.31
N VAL A 147 -6.72 -6.07 -1.97
CA VAL A 147 -7.32 -5.81 -0.66
C VAL A 147 -6.49 -6.60 0.33
N ALA A 148 -5.73 -5.86 1.12
CA ALA A 148 -4.86 -6.43 2.10
C ALA A 148 -5.21 -5.91 3.50
N ASP A 149 -4.98 -6.78 4.47
CA ASP A 149 -5.02 -6.41 5.87
C ASP A 149 -3.59 -6.20 6.34
N SER A 150 -3.29 -5.02 6.88
CA SER A 150 -2.09 -4.87 7.69
C SER A 150 -2.25 -5.73 8.94
N PHE A 151 -1.31 -6.65 9.19
CA PHE A 151 -1.32 -7.46 10.40
C PHE A 151 -0.36 -6.91 11.46
N ALA A 152 0.68 -6.17 11.04
CA ALA A 152 1.56 -5.43 11.93
C ALA A 152 2.14 -4.19 11.22
N GLN A 153 2.34 -3.11 11.96
CA GLN A 153 2.99 -1.90 11.44
C GLN A 153 3.71 -1.12 12.54
N ASN A 154 4.80 -0.48 12.15
CA ASN A 154 5.54 0.53 12.91
C ASN A 154 6.15 1.51 11.90
N LEU A 155 5.32 2.39 11.34
CA LEU A 155 5.75 3.30 10.28
C LEU A 155 6.49 4.53 10.84
N PRO A 156 7.41 5.14 10.08
CA PRO A 156 8.02 6.40 10.44
C PRO A 156 7.01 7.54 10.52
N TYR A 157 7.47 8.68 11.05
CA TYR A 157 6.71 9.94 11.10
C TYR A 157 5.38 9.88 11.87
N GLY A 158 5.19 8.83 12.68
CA GLY A 158 3.94 8.61 13.42
C GLY A 158 2.76 8.25 12.54
N LEU A 159 3.01 7.77 11.32
CA LEU A 159 1.97 7.30 10.42
C LEU A 159 1.39 5.97 10.90
N MET A 160 0.11 5.77 10.58
CA MET A 160 -0.58 4.49 10.71
C MET A 160 -1.55 4.33 9.55
N VAL A 161 -1.44 3.22 8.83
CA VAL A 161 -2.32 2.86 7.72
C VAL A 161 -3.43 1.95 8.24
N GLY A 162 -4.67 2.31 7.98
CA GLY A 162 -5.86 1.55 8.33
C GLY A 162 -6.19 0.51 7.26
N ASN A 163 -7.06 -0.42 7.63
CA ASN A 163 -7.57 -1.45 6.71
C ASN A 163 -8.96 -1.03 6.18
N PRO A 164 -9.30 -1.36 4.91
CA PRO A 164 -8.45 -2.06 3.95
C PRO A 164 -7.34 -1.16 3.40
N LEU A 165 -6.18 -1.75 3.11
CA LEU A 165 -5.11 -1.08 2.36
C LEU A 165 -5.05 -1.65 0.94
N THR A 166 -4.65 -0.79 0.01
CA THR A 166 -4.41 -1.12 -1.39
C THR A 166 -2.92 -1.06 -1.66
N VAL A 167 -2.39 -2.11 -2.28
CA VAL A 167 -1.05 -2.12 -2.86
C VAL A 167 -1.19 -1.99 -4.37
N SER A 168 -0.38 -1.14 -5.01
CA SER A 168 -0.28 -1.10 -6.47
C SER A 168 1.16 -0.91 -6.91
N PHE A 169 1.52 -1.44 -8.07
CA PHE A 169 2.83 -1.20 -8.66
C PHE A 169 2.80 -1.29 -10.17
N SER A 170 3.81 -0.68 -10.78
CA SER A 170 4.08 -0.73 -12.20
C SER A 170 5.54 -1.09 -12.39
N ALA A 171 5.80 -2.19 -13.09
CA ALA A 171 7.15 -2.66 -13.39
C ALA A 171 7.35 -2.89 -14.89
N GLN A 172 8.54 -2.60 -15.38
CA GLN A 172 8.97 -2.87 -16.74
C GLN A 172 9.81 -4.16 -16.77
N ILE A 173 9.51 -5.08 -17.68
CA ILE A 173 10.34 -6.28 -17.85
C ILE A 173 11.73 -5.90 -18.37
N ASP A 174 12.75 -6.52 -17.77
CA ASP A 174 14.13 -6.42 -18.22
C ASP A 174 14.31 -7.12 -19.57
N GLN A 175 14.94 -6.42 -20.51
CA GLN A 175 15.12 -6.90 -21.88
C GLN A 175 15.80 -8.28 -21.91
N GLY A 176 15.19 -9.22 -22.64
CA GLY A 176 15.72 -10.57 -22.83
C GLY A 176 15.44 -11.54 -21.69
N THR A 177 14.73 -11.12 -20.63
CA THR A 177 14.35 -12.02 -19.52
C THR A 177 12.99 -12.67 -19.70
N LEU A 178 12.12 -12.11 -20.55
CA LEU A 178 10.81 -12.69 -20.84
C LEU A 178 10.96 -14.07 -21.48
N THR A 179 10.33 -15.06 -20.87
CA THR A 179 10.16 -16.41 -21.42
C THR A 179 8.67 -16.75 -21.52
N SER A 180 8.32 -17.55 -22.53
CA SER A 180 6.94 -18.00 -22.73
C SER A 180 6.92 -19.40 -23.34
N ASP A 181 5.88 -20.17 -22.99
CA ASP A 181 5.59 -21.49 -23.57
C ASP A 181 4.06 -21.69 -23.62
N GLY A 182 3.57 -22.39 -24.64
CA GLY A 182 2.16 -22.74 -24.76
C GLY A 182 1.18 -21.55 -24.79
N GLY A 183 1.63 -20.33 -25.13
CA GLY A 183 0.81 -19.12 -25.10
C GLY A 183 0.74 -18.41 -23.73
N PHE A 184 1.57 -18.84 -22.78
CA PHE A 184 1.66 -18.25 -21.44
C PHE A 184 3.08 -17.77 -21.15
N ILE A 185 3.20 -16.71 -20.34
CA ILE A 185 4.47 -16.26 -19.79
C ILE A 185 4.93 -17.27 -18.75
N THR A 186 6.17 -17.73 -18.88
CA THR A 186 6.79 -18.71 -17.98
C THR A 186 7.90 -18.12 -17.12
N GLY A 187 8.24 -16.85 -17.32
CA GLY A 187 9.16 -16.16 -16.44
C GLY A 187 9.62 -14.81 -16.97
N PHE A 188 10.01 -13.92 -16.07
CA PHE A 188 10.64 -12.63 -16.38
C PHE A 188 11.35 -12.04 -15.15
N ARG A 189 12.19 -11.04 -15.38
CA ARG A 189 12.61 -10.07 -14.36
C ARG A 189 12.03 -8.71 -14.71
N ALA A 190 11.70 -7.92 -13.71
CA ALA A 190 11.15 -6.59 -13.93
C ALA A 190 11.59 -5.60 -12.84
N SER A 191 11.70 -4.33 -13.21
CA SER A 191 12.00 -3.25 -12.26
C SER A 191 10.94 -2.15 -12.32
N GLY A 192 10.66 -1.51 -11.19
CA GLY A 192 9.48 -0.64 -11.11
C GLY A 192 9.35 0.26 -9.90
N THR A 193 8.13 0.79 -9.79
CA THR A 193 7.66 1.67 -8.71
C THR A 193 6.32 1.17 -8.20
N GLY A 194 6.01 1.45 -6.94
CA GLY A 194 4.73 1.09 -6.34
C GLY A 194 4.23 2.09 -5.32
N GLU A 195 3.03 1.84 -4.83
CA GLU A 195 2.45 2.55 -3.69
C GLU A 195 1.67 1.62 -2.75
N PHE A 196 1.73 1.94 -1.46
CA PHE A 196 0.72 1.54 -0.47
C PHE A 196 -0.23 2.70 -0.26
N ARG A 197 -1.53 2.43 -0.21
CA ARG A 197 -2.57 3.43 0.03
C ARG A 197 -3.62 2.90 1.00
N GLY A 198 -3.96 3.65 2.02
CA GLY A 198 -5.03 3.31 2.95
C GLY A 198 -5.50 4.51 3.75
N GLU A 199 -6.55 4.31 4.55
CA GLU A 199 -7.06 5.36 5.43
C GLU A 199 -6.06 5.62 6.57
N ALA A 200 -5.90 6.86 7.01
CA ALA A 200 -5.10 7.19 8.17
C ALA A 200 -5.85 6.78 9.44
N VAL A 201 -5.20 6.01 10.31
CA VAL A 201 -5.76 5.70 11.62
C VAL A 201 -5.62 6.92 12.53
N PRO A 202 -6.71 7.48 13.10
CA PRO A 202 -6.60 8.62 13.98
C PRO A 202 -5.72 8.32 15.19
N THR A 203 -4.68 9.12 15.40
CA THR A 203 -3.87 9.00 16.61
C THR A 203 -4.71 9.38 17.85
N PRO A 204 -4.54 8.71 19.01
CA PRO A 204 -5.32 8.99 20.22
C PRO A 204 -5.31 10.47 20.65
N GLY A 205 -4.22 11.20 20.37
CA GLY A 205 -4.11 12.64 20.65
C GLY A 205 -5.10 13.51 19.85
N SER A 206 -5.43 13.10 18.63
CA SER A 206 -6.41 13.78 17.77
C SER A 206 -7.82 13.70 18.36
N ILE A 207 -8.15 12.54 18.95
CA ILE A 207 -9.45 12.32 19.64
C ILE A 207 -9.53 13.18 20.90
N ALA A 208 -8.44 13.28 21.67
CA ALA A 208 -8.40 14.11 22.88
C ALA A 208 -8.59 15.61 22.58
N LEU A 209 -8.02 16.12 21.47
CA LEU A 209 -8.20 17.50 21.02
C LEU A 209 -9.66 17.82 20.66
N VAL A 210 -10.34 16.91 19.98
CA VAL A 210 -11.79 17.05 19.72
C VAL A 210 -12.58 17.03 21.04
N ALA A 211 -12.26 16.09 21.93
CA ALA A 211 -12.92 15.96 23.22
C ALA A 211 -12.75 17.19 24.13
N LEU A 212 -11.62 17.90 24.06
CA LEU A 212 -11.37 19.14 24.80
C LEU A 212 -11.95 20.39 24.12
N GLY A 213 -12.07 20.39 22.79
CA GLY A 213 -12.67 21.50 22.04
C GLY A 213 -14.18 21.63 22.24
N VAL A 214 -14.91 20.50 22.32
CA VAL A 214 -16.37 20.48 22.53
C VAL A 214 -16.82 21.25 23.80
N PRO A 215 -16.25 21.01 25.00
CA PRO A 215 -16.65 21.76 26.20
C PRO A 215 -16.23 23.24 26.17
N ALA A 216 -15.16 23.61 25.46
CA ALA A 216 -14.75 25.01 25.30
C ALA A 216 -15.77 25.82 24.47
N VAL A 217 -16.34 25.21 23.42
CA VAL A 217 -17.41 25.82 22.62
C VAL A 217 -18.73 25.89 23.41
N ILE A 218 -19.02 24.90 24.25
CA ILE A 218 -20.22 24.88 25.10
C ILE A 218 -20.14 25.95 26.20
N ARG A 219 -18.97 26.18 26.80
CA ARG A 219 -18.80 27.21 27.85
C ARG A 219 -18.86 28.64 27.33
N ARG A 220 -18.46 28.91 26.08
CA ARG A 220 -18.55 30.26 25.48
C ARG A 220 -19.99 30.68 25.14
N ARG A 221 -20.96 29.77 25.28
CA ARG A 221 -22.39 30.00 24.98
C ARG A 221 -23.26 30.19 26.23
N ARG A 222 -22.67 30.29 27.42
CA ARG A 222 -23.37 30.68 28.65
C ARG A 222 -23.00 32.10 29.04
#